data_AF-A0A9P6WSA0-F1
#
_entry.id   AF-A0A9P6WSA0-F1
#
_cell.length_a   1.000
_cell.length_b   1.000
_cell.length_c   1.000
_cell.angle_alpha   90.00
_cell.angle_beta   90.00
_cell.angle_gamma   90.00
#
_symmetry.space_group_name_H-M   'P 1'
#
loop_
_entity.id
_entity.type
_entity.pdbx_description
1 polymer ?
#
loop_
_entity_poly.entity_id
_entity_poly.type
_entity_poly.pdbx_seq_one_letter_code
_entity_poly.pdbx_strand_id
1 'polypeptide(L)'
;MSGTALADAAGLGPIEIKAMKAHGYETEFAVGVTAASATLGPLIPPSLPFVIYGMMANVSIGSLFLAGLLPGAVLTILMMLTAWKC
;
A
#
# COMPACT_ATOMS: atom_id res chain seq x y z
N MET A 1 11.24 4.77 1.60
CA MET A 1 9.76 4.79 1.62
C MET A 1 9.28 5.99 2.43
N SER A 2 8.41 6.82 1.85
CA SER A 2 7.82 8.03 2.47
C SER A 2 6.41 7.79 3.04
N GLY A 3 5.92 6.54 3.04
CA GLY A 3 4.53 6.22 3.40
C GLY A 3 3.51 6.74 2.37
N THR A 4 3.90 6.83 1.09
CA THR A 4 3.03 7.26 -0.02
C THR A 4 2.99 6.19 -1.12
N ALA A 5 1.84 6.05 -1.78
CA ALA A 5 1.65 5.08 -2.85
C ALA A 5 2.63 5.31 -4.02
N LEU A 6 2.89 6.57 -4.36
CA LEU A 6 3.85 6.94 -5.41
C LEU A 6 5.29 6.51 -5.08
N ALA A 7 5.74 6.72 -3.85
CA ALA A 7 7.10 6.35 -3.45
C ALA A 7 7.28 4.83 -3.41
N ASP A 8 6.21 4.10 -3.08
CA ASP A 8 6.21 2.64 -3.05
C ASP A 8 6.24 2.06 -4.47
N ALA A 9 5.29 2.49 -5.32
CA ALA A 9 5.20 2.04 -6.72
C ALA A 9 6.46 2.41 -7.53
N ALA A 10 7.07 3.57 -7.30
CA ALA A 10 8.29 3.97 -8.01
C ALA A 10 9.56 3.31 -7.45
N GLY A 11 9.58 3.00 -6.15
CA GLY A 11 10.75 2.44 -5.47
C GLY A 11 10.81 0.92 -5.53
N LEU A 12 9.82 0.26 -4.91
CA LEU A 12 9.75 -1.20 -4.79
C LEU A 12 9.09 -1.85 -6.00
N GLY A 13 8.11 -1.18 -6.61
CA GLY A 13 7.30 -1.76 -7.69
C GLY A 13 8.10 -2.40 -8.85
N PRO A 14 9.14 -1.76 -9.41
CA PRO A 14 9.94 -2.37 -10.48
C PRO A 14 10.67 -3.65 -10.05
N ILE A 15 11.06 -3.73 -8.77
CA ILE A 15 11.75 -4.90 -8.19
C ILE A 15 10.75 -6.06 -8.07
N GLU A 16 9.56 -5.79 -7.54
CA GLU A 16 8.48 -6.77 -7.38
C GLU A 16 8.02 -7.32 -8.74
N ILE A 17 7.74 -6.44 -9.71
CA ILE A 17 7.30 -6.84 -11.05
C ILE A 17 8.36 -7.69 -11.73
N LYS A 18 9.64 -7.33 -11.62
CA LYS A 18 10.74 -8.12 -12.19
C LYS A 18 10.82 -9.52 -11.54
N ALA A 19 10.66 -9.60 -10.22
CA ALA A 19 10.66 -10.86 -9.51
C ALA A 19 9.48 -11.75 -9.90
N MET A 20 8.27 -11.19 -10.01
CA MET A 20 7.08 -11.93 -10.45
C MET A 20 7.21 -12.45 -11.87
N LYS A 21 7.69 -11.62 -12.81
CA LYS A 21 7.93 -12.07 -14.19
C LYS A 21 8.97 -13.20 -14.27
N ALA A 22 10.00 -13.17 -13.43
CA ALA A 22 10.99 -14.24 -13.37
C ALA A 22 10.41 -15.57 -12.86
N HIS A 23 9.31 -15.54 -12.10
CA HIS A 23 8.59 -16.72 -11.62
C HIS A 23 7.44 -17.15 -12.55
N GLY A 24 7.30 -16.54 -13.73
CA GLY A 24 6.31 -16.94 -14.73
C GLY A 24 4.92 -16.31 -14.58
N TYR A 25 4.76 -15.28 -13.74
CA TYR A 25 3.50 -14.53 -13.67
C TYR A 25 3.30 -13.64 -14.91
N GLU A 26 2.04 -13.54 -15.35
CA GLU A 26 1.64 -12.62 -16.43
C GLU A 26 2.01 -11.17 -16.09
N THR A 27 2.48 -10.42 -17.09
CA THR A 27 2.94 -9.03 -16.86
C THR A 27 1.77 -8.15 -16.41
N GLU A 28 0.57 -8.37 -16.93
CA GLU A 28 -0.63 -7.62 -16.54
C GLU A 28 -0.99 -7.87 -15.07
N PHE A 29 -0.92 -9.12 -14.61
CA PHE A 29 -1.15 -9.47 -13.20
C PHE A 29 -0.08 -8.85 -12.30
N ALA A 30 1.19 -9.01 -12.66
CA ALA A 30 2.32 -8.46 -11.90
C ALA A 30 2.23 -6.93 -11.74
N VAL A 31 1.91 -6.21 -12.82
CA VAL A 31 1.73 -4.75 -12.76
C VAL A 31 0.47 -4.39 -11.95
N GLY A 32 -0.63 -5.10 -12.18
CA GLY A 32 -1.91 -4.85 -11.50
C GLY A 32 -1.82 -5.02 -9.99
N VAL A 33 -1.24 -6.13 -9.52
CA VAL A 33 -1.11 -6.41 -8.08
C VAL A 33 -0.17 -5.44 -7.38
N THR A 34 0.97 -5.10 -7.99
CA THR A 34 1.90 -4.10 -7.44
C THR A 34 1.29 -2.69 -7.42
N ALA A 35 0.56 -2.29 -8.47
CA ALA A 35 -0.11 -0.99 -8.48
C ALA A 35 -1.22 -0.91 -7.43
N ALA A 36 -1.95 -2.00 -7.24
CA ALA A 36 -3.00 -2.08 -6.24
C ALA A 36 -2.40 -2.07 -4.82
N SER A 37 -1.38 -2.86 -4.52
CA SER A 37 -0.77 -2.96 -3.18
C SER A 37 -0.17 -1.63 -2.73
N ALA A 38 0.37 -0.84 -3.64
CA ALA A 38 0.92 0.49 -3.34
C ALA A 38 -0.11 1.44 -2.70
N THR A 39 -1.42 1.21 -2.92
CA THR A 39 -2.50 2.00 -2.29
C THR A 39 -2.63 1.77 -0.79
N LEU A 40 -2.03 0.70 -0.25
CA LEU A 40 -2.00 0.42 1.20
C LEU A 40 -0.98 1.29 1.95
N GLY A 41 0.08 1.75 1.27
CA GLY A 41 1.14 2.56 1.87
C GLY A 41 0.64 3.81 2.62
N PRO A 42 -0.30 4.59 2.05
CA PRO A 42 -0.99 5.69 2.73
C PRO A 42 -1.82 5.32 3.97
N LEU A 43 -2.20 4.06 4.16
CA LEU A 43 -3.10 3.64 5.25
C LEU A 43 -2.36 3.04 6.45
N ILE A 44 -1.21 2.40 6.22
CA ILE A 44 -0.46 1.72 7.28
C ILE A 44 0.57 2.69 7.90
N PRO A 45 0.57 2.89 9.23
CA PRO A 45 1.55 3.75 9.90
C PRO A 45 2.99 3.21 9.77
N PRO A 46 4.01 4.07 9.56
CA PRO A 46 3.95 5.53 9.41
C PRO A 46 3.50 5.98 8.01
N SER A 47 2.48 6.87 7.96
CA SER A 47 1.86 7.38 6.72
C SER A 47 1.96 8.89 6.61
N LEU A 48 2.60 9.40 5.55
CA LEU A 48 2.72 10.84 5.29
C LEU A 48 1.35 11.53 5.07
N PRO A 49 0.39 10.94 4.33
CA PRO A 49 -0.95 11.50 4.21
C PRO A 49 -1.65 11.71 5.56
N PHE A 50 -1.51 10.78 6.51
CA PHE A 50 -2.06 10.96 7.86
C PHE A 50 -1.37 12.06 8.65
N VAL A 51 -0.06 12.24 8.49
CA VAL A 51 0.67 13.36 9.10
C VAL A 51 0.18 14.69 8.53
N ILE A 52 0.09 14.82 7.20
CA ILE A 52 -0.39 16.04 6.54
C ILE A 52 -1.83 16.35 6.97
N TYR A 53 -2.71 15.34 6.95
CA TYR A 53 -4.09 15.50 7.38
C TYR A 53 -4.19 15.90 8.86
N GLY A 54 -3.46 15.23 9.75
CA GLY A 54 -3.46 15.54 11.18
C GLY A 54 -2.99 16.96 11.47
N MET A 55 -1.98 17.44 10.74
CA MET A 55 -1.52 18.83 10.82
C MET A 55 -2.57 19.83 10.34
N MET A 56 -3.21 19.57 9.19
CA MET A 56 -4.21 20.47 8.61
C MET A 56 -5.51 20.52 9.41
N ALA A 57 -5.98 19.36 9.89
CA ALA A 57 -7.22 19.23 10.64
C ALA A 57 -7.05 19.44 12.16
N ASN A 58 -5.82 19.70 12.63
CA ASN A 58 -5.48 19.86 14.05
C ASN A 58 -5.94 18.69 14.94
N VAL A 59 -5.93 17.48 14.39
CA VAL A 59 -6.28 16.24 15.11
C VAL A 59 -5.02 15.46 15.46
N SER A 60 -5.14 14.60 16.48
CA SER A 60 -4.01 13.78 16.92
C SER A 60 -3.57 12.78 15.85
N ILE A 61 -2.33 12.95 15.37
CA ILE A 61 -1.68 12.05 14.40
C ILE A 61 -1.59 10.62 14.97
N GLY A 62 -1.30 10.48 16.26
CA GLY A 62 -1.28 9.17 16.91
C GLY A 62 -2.64 8.47 16.89
N SER A 63 -3.73 9.24 17.00
CA SER A 63 -5.09 8.71 16.90
C SER A 63 -5.42 8.27 15.48
N LEU A 64 -4.99 9.04 14.47
CA LEU A 64 -5.10 8.66 13.06
C LEU A 64 -4.32 7.37 12.74
N PHE A 65 -3.12 7.23 13.31
CA PHE A 65 -2.32 6.02 13.13
C PHE A 65 -3.03 4.79 13.71
N LEU A 66 -3.56 4.88 14.92
CA LEU A 66 -4.37 3.80 15.50
C LEU A 66 -5.64 3.52 14.68
N ALA A 67 -6.33 4.57 14.24
CA ALA A 67 -7.54 4.43 13.44
C ALA A 67 -7.27 3.79 12.07
N GLY A 68 -6.07 3.97 11.51
CA GLY A 68 -5.66 3.39 10.23
C GLY A 68 -5.35 1.89 10.27
N LEU A 69 -5.05 1.32 11.44
CA LEU A 69 -4.73 -0.11 11.57
C LEU A 69 -5.88 -1.02 11.16
N LEU A 70 -7.10 -0.72 11.61
CA LEU A 70 -8.28 -1.53 11.30
C LEU A 70 -8.61 -1.54 9.79
N PRO A 71 -8.82 -0.39 9.11
CA PRO A 71 -9.09 -0.37 7.67
C PRO A 71 -7.89 -0.87 6.86
N GLY A 72 -6.66 -0.59 7.28
CA GLY A 72 -5.44 -1.12 6.65
C GLY A 72 -5.40 -2.64 6.68
N ALA A 73 -5.69 -3.26 7.83
CA ALA A 73 -5.75 -4.71 7.96
C ALA A 73 -6.86 -5.32 7.10
N VAL A 74 -8.05 -4.72 7.11
CA VAL A 74 -9.19 -5.19 6.30
C VAL A 74 -8.85 -5.18 4.82
N LEU A 75 -8.33 -4.07 4.29
CA LEU A 75 -7.96 -3.98 2.89
C LEU A 75 -6.83 -4.95 2.54
N THR A 76 -5.82 -5.08 3.39
CA THR A 76 -4.73 -6.03 3.18
C THR A 76 -5.24 -7.47 3.06
N ILE A 77 -6.18 -7.88 3.93
CA ILE A 77 -6.80 -9.22 3.88
C ILE A 77 -7.60 -9.38 2.59
N LEU A 78 -8.41 -8.38 2.21
CA LEU A 78 -9.19 -8.44 0.97
C LEU A 78 -8.28 -8.57 -0.26
N MET A 79 -7.16 -7.85 -0.30
CA MET A 79 -6.21 -7.94 -1.40
C MET A 79 -5.54 -9.32 -1.49
N MET A 80 -5.14 -9.89 -0.36
CA MET A 80 -4.65 -11.28 -0.32
C MET A 80 -5.68 -12.27 -0.85
N LEU A 81 -6.94 -12.14 -0.46
CA LEU A 81 -8.02 -13.01 -0.94
C LEU A 81 -8.25 -12.87 -2.45
N THR A 82 -8.13 -11.66 -3.00
CA THR A 82 -8.27 -11.44 -4.45
C THR A 82 -7.07 -12.00 -5.22
N ALA A 83 -5.85 -11.83 -4.72
CA ALA A 83 -4.65 -12.32 -5.38
C ALA A 83 -4.54 -13.86 -5.34
N TRP A 84 -5.03 -14.50 -4.27
CA TRP A 84 -5.03 -15.96 -4.14
C TRP A 84 -5.91 -16.68 -5.17
N LYS A 85 -6.93 -16.00 -5.70
CA LYS A 85 -7.85 -16.58 -6.70
C LYS A 85 -7.36 -16.44 -8.14
N CYS A 86 -6.27 -15.70 -8.37
CA CYS A 86 -5.61 -15.53 -9.66
C CYS A 86 -4.44 -16.49 -9.79
#